data_AF-A0A832H0Z3-F1
#
_entry.id   AF-A0A832H0Z3-F1
#
_cell.length_a   1.000
_cell.length_b   1.000
_cell.length_c   1.000
_cell.angle_alpha   90.00
_cell.angle_beta   90.00
_cell.angle_gamma   90.00
#
_symmetry.space_group_name_H-M   'P 1'
#
loop_
_entity.id
_entity.type
_entity.pdbx_description
1 polymer ?
#
loop_
_entity_poly.entity_id
_entity_poly.type
_entity_poly.pdbx_seq_one_letter_code
_entity_poly.pdbx_strand_id
1 'polypeptide(L)'
;MSEQGFYLKGLRLLKRYAEVALAAQVLGLVALVLVFPALLGFLAELPRGPVTALPSLAGSFALLVLAGVLTLVSAVLALVAIYACLIPAGGSLARWRSVLASPAKLMKYGYWAALGLGVLALVVAAASVAPLLGALPSLPQGPAAWRTELRETALLQFVSGLIGALLVFVIAAIAAFVGWVGEVMLLFELSSQTGIEGFKTAAILLILSLVSSFVSVVPYILFVAPLLSAALQIAALVVMRESSLRALTPSPPPPGAVPGGSGSITQ
;
A
#
# COMPACT_ATOMS: atom_id res chain seq x y z
N MET A 1 22.52 21.95 5.07
CA MET A 1 22.56 21.13 3.85
C MET A 1 22.34 22.06 2.67
N SER A 2 23.16 21.94 1.62
CA SER A 2 22.94 22.66 0.37
C SER A 2 21.67 22.17 -0.33
N GLU A 3 21.08 22.99 -1.21
CA GLU A 3 19.90 22.63 -2.01
C GLU A 3 20.08 21.30 -2.75
N GLN A 4 21.28 21.09 -3.32
CA GLN A 4 21.66 19.85 -4.00
C GLN A 4 21.66 18.64 -3.05
N GLY A 5 21.97 18.84 -1.77
CA GLY A 5 21.87 17.80 -0.76
C GLY A 5 20.43 17.36 -0.50
N PHE A 6 19.47 18.30 -0.51
CA PHE A 6 18.05 17.98 -0.37
C PHE A 6 17.48 17.25 -1.59
N TYR A 7 17.91 17.64 -2.79
CA TYR A 7 17.59 16.96 -4.04
C TYR A 7 18.08 15.50 -4.05
N LEU A 8 19.38 15.28 -3.86
CA LEU A 8 19.98 13.94 -3.87
C LEU A 8 19.39 13.03 -2.80
N LYS A 9 19.15 13.56 -1.59
CA LYS A 9 18.49 12.82 -0.51
C LYS A 9 17.07 12.43 -0.90
N GLY A 10 16.31 13.35 -1.48
CA GLY A 10 14.95 13.10 -1.94
C GLY A 10 14.88 11.99 -2.97
N LEU A 11 15.75 12.02 -3.98
CA LEU A 11 15.81 10.99 -5.02
C LEU A 11 16.28 9.62 -4.51
N ARG A 12 17.24 9.58 -3.57
CA ARG A 12 17.64 8.31 -2.93
C ARG A 12 16.49 7.69 -2.16
N LEU A 13 15.70 8.51 -1.47
CA LEU A 13 14.51 8.04 -0.75
C LEU A 13 13.41 7.59 -1.70
N LEU A 14 13.20 8.28 -2.82
CA LEU A 14 12.23 7.88 -3.84
C LEU A 14 12.62 6.56 -4.53
N LYS A 15 13.91 6.38 -4.84
CA LYS A 15 14.46 5.10 -5.31
C LYS A 15 14.20 3.99 -4.28
N ARG A 16 14.52 4.24 -3.00
CA ARG A 16 14.31 3.25 -1.93
C ARG A 16 12.84 2.93 -1.71
N TYR A 17 11.96 3.93 -1.82
CA TYR A 17 10.51 3.74 -1.81
C TYR A 17 10.11 2.75 -2.90
N ALA A 18 10.53 2.98 -4.15
CA ALA A 18 10.20 2.09 -5.26
C ALA A 18 10.72 0.66 -5.04
N GLU A 19 11.94 0.49 -4.54
CA GLU A 19 12.52 -0.82 -4.25
C GLU A 19 11.76 -1.58 -3.14
N VAL A 20 11.41 -0.90 -2.04
CA VAL A 20 10.67 -1.53 -0.93
C VAL A 20 9.22 -1.79 -1.34
N ALA A 21 8.58 -0.89 -2.07
CA ALA A 21 7.22 -1.06 -2.57
C ALA A 21 7.13 -2.21 -3.58
N LEU A 22 8.12 -2.37 -4.46
CA LEU A 22 8.21 -3.52 -5.37
C LEU A 22 8.32 -4.83 -4.59
N ALA A 23 9.19 -4.90 -3.59
CA ALA A 23 9.33 -6.08 -2.75
C ALA A 23 8.00 -6.40 -2.03
N ALA A 24 7.33 -5.38 -1.48
CA ALA A 24 6.01 -5.55 -0.86
C ALA A 24 4.98 -6.10 -1.85
N GLN A 25 4.92 -5.56 -3.07
CA GLN A 25 3.93 -5.92 -4.07
C GLN A 25 4.15 -7.33 -4.64
N VAL A 26 5.41 -7.72 -4.91
CA VAL A 26 5.76 -9.08 -5.33
C VAL A 26 5.40 -10.08 -4.23
N LEU A 27 5.71 -9.77 -2.96
CA LEU A 27 5.39 -10.64 -1.84
C LEU A 27 3.87 -10.78 -1.66
N GLY A 28 3.11 -9.70 -1.84
CA GLY A 28 1.65 -9.69 -1.80
C GLY A 28 1.03 -10.52 -2.92
N LEU A 29 1.57 -10.45 -4.14
CA LEU A 29 1.14 -11.31 -5.25
C LEU A 29 1.44 -12.78 -5.00
N VAL A 30 2.64 -13.10 -4.48
CA VAL A 30 2.98 -14.48 -4.10
C VAL A 30 2.02 -14.98 -3.02
N ALA A 31 1.72 -14.17 -2.00
CA ALA A 31 0.75 -14.51 -0.97
C ALA A 31 -0.63 -14.77 -1.58
N LEU A 32 -1.11 -13.90 -2.48
CA LEU A 32 -2.40 -14.05 -3.14
C LEU A 32 -2.50 -15.37 -3.94
N VAL A 33 -1.45 -15.71 -4.68
CA VAL A 33 -1.36 -16.98 -5.44
C VAL A 33 -1.38 -18.19 -4.52
N LEU A 34 -0.83 -18.09 -3.30
CA LEU A 34 -0.87 -19.16 -2.30
C LEU A 34 -2.21 -19.25 -1.57
N VAL A 35 -2.92 -18.13 -1.37
CA VAL A 35 -4.23 -18.11 -0.69
C VAL A 35 -5.25 -18.94 -1.46
N PHE A 36 -5.34 -18.80 -2.79
CA PHE A 36 -6.37 -19.48 -3.58
C PHE A 36 -6.36 -21.03 -3.44
N PRO A 37 -5.23 -21.74 -3.66
CA PRO A 37 -5.17 -23.18 -3.45
C PRO A 37 -5.31 -23.55 -1.96
N ALA A 38 -4.78 -22.74 -1.05
CA ALA A 38 -4.89 -23.00 0.39
C ALA A 38 -6.34 -22.91 0.90
N LEU A 39 -7.11 -21.93 0.40
CA LEU A 39 -8.52 -21.75 0.74
C LEU A 39 -9.38 -22.87 0.17
N LEU A 40 -9.13 -23.28 -1.09
CA LEU A 40 -9.81 -24.40 -1.72
C LEU A 40 -9.50 -25.73 -1.01
N GLY A 41 -8.23 -25.97 -0.68
CA GLY A 41 -7.80 -27.15 0.09
C GLY A 41 -8.43 -27.18 1.47
N PHE A 42 -8.41 -26.05 2.19
CA PHE A 42 -9.04 -25.92 3.50
C PHE A 42 -10.56 -26.16 3.46
N LEU A 43 -11.27 -25.59 2.49
CA LEU A 43 -12.71 -25.81 2.30
C LEU A 43 -13.05 -27.25 1.89
N ALA A 44 -12.16 -27.92 1.16
CA ALA A 44 -12.31 -29.32 0.80
C ALA A 44 -12.05 -30.27 1.98
N GLU A 45 -11.16 -29.88 2.90
CA GLU A 45 -10.81 -30.62 4.11
C GLU A 45 -11.80 -30.41 5.27
N LEU A 46 -12.73 -29.45 5.18
CA LEU A 46 -13.77 -29.25 6.19
C LEU A 46 -14.68 -30.48 6.28
N PRO A 47 -14.90 -31.04 7.50
CA PRO A 47 -15.70 -32.23 7.66
C PRO A 47 -17.16 -31.98 7.24
N ARG A 48 -17.63 -32.72 6.24
CA ARG A 48 -19.02 -32.68 5.73
C ARG A 48 -19.95 -33.71 6.40
N GLY A 49 -19.50 -34.36 7.48
CA GLY A 49 -20.20 -35.44 8.18
C GLY A 49 -19.85 -35.52 9.68
N PRO A 50 -20.45 -36.45 10.44
CA PRO A 50 -20.31 -36.51 11.89
C PRO A 50 -18.85 -36.76 12.30
N VAL A 51 -18.35 -35.83 13.12
CA VAL A 51 -16.96 -35.65 13.57
C VAL A 51 -16.42 -36.93 14.20
N THR A 52 -15.76 -37.79 13.41
CA THR A 52 -15.10 -39.00 13.91
C THR A 52 -13.65 -39.14 13.48
N ALA A 53 -13.17 -38.29 12.56
CA ALA A 53 -11.75 -38.17 12.25
C ALA A 53 -11.39 -36.69 12.14
N LEU A 54 -10.40 -36.24 12.92
CA LEU A 54 -9.74 -34.96 12.64
C LEU A 54 -9.07 -35.09 11.26
N PRO A 55 -9.52 -34.34 10.23
CA PRO A 55 -8.78 -34.32 8.98
C PRO A 55 -7.37 -33.81 9.24
N SER A 56 -6.38 -34.31 8.52
CA SER A 56 -4.99 -33.83 8.56
C SER A 56 -4.92 -32.43 7.93
N LEU A 57 -5.50 -31.43 8.61
CA LEU A 57 -5.56 -30.02 8.23
C LEU A 57 -4.18 -29.37 8.10
N ALA A 58 -3.10 -30.10 8.42
CA ALA A 58 -1.75 -29.58 8.53
C ALA A 58 -1.25 -28.91 7.24
N GLY A 59 -1.55 -29.46 6.06
CA GLY A 59 -1.07 -28.93 4.77
C GLY A 59 -1.73 -27.62 4.38
N SER A 60 -3.06 -27.60 4.26
CA SER A 60 -3.83 -26.41 3.88
C SER A 60 -3.77 -25.31 4.93
N PHE A 61 -3.74 -25.68 6.23
CA PHE A 61 -3.54 -24.72 7.32
C PHE A 61 -2.13 -24.13 7.31
N ALA A 62 -1.07 -24.93 7.08
CA ALA A 62 0.29 -24.39 6.98
C ALA A 62 0.44 -23.41 5.82
N LEU A 63 -0.20 -23.68 4.67
CA LEU A 63 -0.23 -22.74 3.54
C LEU A 63 -1.01 -21.46 3.88
N LEU A 64 -2.13 -21.53 4.59
CA LEU A 64 -2.86 -20.36 5.07
C LEU A 64 -2.03 -19.52 6.05
N VAL A 65 -1.33 -20.18 6.98
CA VAL A 65 -0.42 -19.51 7.92
C VAL A 65 0.72 -18.83 7.17
N LEU A 66 1.37 -19.53 6.23
CA LEU A 66 2.43 -18.96 5.40
C LEU A 66 1.93 -17.77 4.57
N ALA A 67 0.79 -17.90 3.91
CA ALA A 67 0.17 -16.82 3.15
C ALA A 67 -0.19 -15.62 4.05
N GLY A 68 -0.68 -15.88 5.27
CA GLY A 68 -0.94 -14.87 6.28
C GLY A 68 0.33 -14.12 6.70
N VAL A 69 1.41 -14.84 6.96
CA VAL A 69 2.73 -14.25 7.29
C VAL A 69 3.25 -13.42 6.13
N LEU A 70 3.20 -13.93 4.89
CA LEU A 70 3.65 -13.18 3.71
C LEU A 70 2.82 -11.91 3.49
N THR A 71 1.50 -11.98 3.69
CA THR A 71 0.61 -10.81 3.62
C THR A 71 0.98 -9.77 4.69
N LEU A 72 1.26 -10.21 5.91
CA LEU A 72 1.67 -9.32 7.00
C LEU A 72 3.02 -8.65 6.69
N VAL A 73 4.01 -9.41 6.22
CA VAL A 73 5.32 -8.88 5.83
C VAL A 73 5.17 -7.88 4.69
N SER A 74 4.33 -8.19 3.68
CA SER A 74 4.03 -7.29 2.57
C SER A 74 3.42 -5.97 3.09
N ALA A 75 2.45 -6.04 3.99
CA ALA A 75 1.82 -4.87 4.58
C ALA A 75 2.82 -4.01 5.38
N VAL A 76 3.68 -4.64 6.19
CA VAL A 76 4.73 -3.94 6.94
C VAL A 76 5.71 -3.26 5.98
N LEU A 77 6.14 -3.94 4.92
CA LEU A 77 7.03 -3.35 3.91
C LEU A 77 6.36 -2.17 3.19
N ALA A 78 5.08 -2.27 2.85
CA ALA A 78 4.33 -1.17 2.24
C ALA A 78 4.26 0.06 3.18
N LEU A 79 4.00 -0.16 4.47
CA LEU A 79 4.04 0.90 5.48
C LEU A 79 5.45 1.52 5.58
N VAL A 80 6.50 0.70 5.62
CA VAL A 80 7.89 1.19 5.63
C VAL A 80 8.20 2.00 4.37
N ALA A 81 7.76 1.56 3.20
CA ALA A 81 7.93 2.27 1.95
C ALA A 81 7.31 3.68 2.04
N ILE A 82 6.07 3.78 2.53
CA ILE A 82 5.36 5.06 2.63
C ILE A 82 5.97 5.96 3.72
N TYR A 83 6.06 5.48 4.96
CA TYR A 83 6.40 6.34 6.11
C TYR A 83 7.90 6.58 6.27
N ALA A 84 8.74 5.61 5.91
CA ALA A 84 10.19 5.75 6.05
C ALA A 84 10.88 6.27 4.78
N CYS A 85 10.26 6.10 3.60
CA CYS A 85 10.88 6.51 2.33
C CYS A 85 10.08 7.61 1.62
N LEU A 86 8.82 7.37 1.25
CA LEU A 86 8.04 8.28 0.41
C LEU A 86 7.76 9.64 1.07
N ILE A 87 7.21 9.66 2.29
CA ILE A 87 6.92 10.90 3.02
C ILE A 87 8.21 11.72 3.26
N PRO A 88 9.32 11.13 3.73
CA PRO A 88 10.60 11.82 3.81
C PRO A 88 11.15 12.28 2.46
N ALA A 89 10.93 11.53 1.37
CA ALA A 89 11.33 11.93 0.02
C ALA A 89 10.63 13.23 -0.39
N GLY A 90 9.30 13.27 -0.28
CA GLY A 90 8.50 14.46 -0.56
C GLY A 90 8.93 15.65 0.30
N GLY A 91 9.19 15.44 1.60
CA GLY A 91 9.69 16.48 2.49
C GLY A 91 11.08 17.02 2.12
N SER A 92 11.98 16.15 1.65
CA SER A 92 13.31 16.56 1.19
C SER A 92 13.23 17.31 -0.14
N LEU A 93 12.43 16.82 -1.09
CA LEU A 93 12.23 17.44 -2.39
C LEU A 93 11.52 18.80 -2.29
N ALA A 94 10.56 18.95 -1.37
CA ALA A 94 9.91 20.23 -1.08
C ALA A 94 10.88 21.31 -0.56
N ARG A 95 11.96 20.90 0.11
CA ARG A 95 13.03 21.83 0.53
C ARG A 95 13.99 22.19 -0.60
N TRP A 96 14.07 21.36 -1.63
CA TRP A 96 14.82 21.66 -2.85
C TRP A 96 14.03 22.60 -3.76
N ARG A 97 12.75 22.33 -4.00
CA ARG A 97 11.86 23.20 -4.79
C ARG A 97 10.53 23.43 -4.07
N SER A 98 10.16 24.69 -3.89
CA SER A 98 8.92 25.10 -3.24
C SER A 98 7.65 24.60 -3.94
N VAL A 99 7.69 24.41 -5.26
CA VAL A 99 6.58 23.86 -6.07
C VAL A 99 6.18 22.46 -5.56
N LEU A 100 7.13 21.69 -5.01
CA LEU A 100 6.89 20.35 -4.48
C LEU A 100 6.31 20.36 -3.05
N ALA A 101 6.16 21.53 -2.42
CA ALA A 101 5.67 21.64 -1.05
C ALA A 101 4.19 21.28 -0.92
N SER A 102 3.35 21.64 -1.89
CA SER A 102 1.92 21.29 -1.86
C SER A 102 1.71 19.77 -2.01
N PRO A 103 2.28 19.10 -3.04
CA PRO A 103 2.23 17.63 -3.15
C PRO A 103 2.76 16.90 -1.92
N ALA A 104 3.89 17.36 -1.36
CA ALA A 104 4.47 16.75 -0.17
C ALA A 104 3.58 16.88 1.08
N LYS A 105 2.84 17.99 1.23
CA LYS A 105 1.86 18.16 2.31
C LYS A 105 0.67 17.23 2.14
N LEU A 106 0.08 17.16 0.94
CA LEU A 106 -1.02 16.24 0.64
C LEU A 106 -0.64 14.80 0.97
N MET A 107 0.54 14.38 0.50
CA MET A 107 1.09 13.06 0.75
C MET A 107 1.26 12.79 2.25
N LYS A 108 1.88 13.71 2.99
CA LYS A 108 2.09 13.57 4.44
C LYS A 108 0.75 13.47 5.18
N TYR A 109 -0.12 14.46 5.03
CA TYR A 109 -1.36 14.52 5.81
C TYR A 109 -2.34 13.43 5.42
N GLY A 110 -2.46 13.12 4.12
CA GLY A 110 -3.32 12.04 3.64
C GLY A 110 -2.94 10.68 4.21
N TYR A 111 -1.66 10.30 4.11
CA TYR A 111 -1.21 9.01 4.66
C TYR A 111 -1.30 8.97 6.19
N TRP A 112 -0.85 10.01 6.91
CA TRP A 112 -0.97 10.02 8.38
C TRP A 112 -2.42 9.94 8.86
N ALA A 113 -3.35 10.65 8.20
CA ALA A 113 -4.77 10.55 8.50
C ALA A 113 -5.31 9.13 8.19
N ALA A 114 -4.92 8.54 7.07
CA ALA A 114 -5.29 7.18 6.70
C ALA A 114 -4.82 6.15 7.73
N LEU A 115 -3.60 6.28 8.25
CA LEU A 115 -3.08 5.40 9.30
C LEU A 115 -3.86 5.54 10.59
N GLY A 116 -4.08 6.76 11.06
CA GLY A 116 -4.83 7.02 12.29
C GLY A 116 -6.26 6.47 12.20
N LEU A 117 -6.94 6.72 11.08
CA LEU A 117 -8.29 6.21 10.83
C LEU A 117 -8.31 4.69 10.61
N GLY A 118 -7.29 4.11 9.96
CA GLY A 118 -7.17 2.67 9.78
C GLY A 118 -6.98 1.94 11.11
N VAL A 119 -6.14 2.46 12.01
CA VAL A 119 -5.99 1.94 13.37
C VAL A 119 -7.31 2.07 14.14
N LEU A 120 -7.99 3.22 14.03
CA LEU A 120 -9.29 3.42 14.66
C LEU A 120 -10.34 2.42 14.14
N ALA A 121 -10.41 2.18 12.84
CA ALA A 121 -11.32 1.19 12.24
C ALA A 121 -11.05 -0.22 12.79
N LEU A 122 -9.77 -0.59 12.95
CA LEU A 122 -9.39 -1.88 13.54
C LEU A 122 -9.78 -1.99 15.01
N VAL A 123 -9.61 -0.91 15.79
CA VAL A 123 -10.03 -0.87 17.20
C VAL A 123 -11.56 -0.98 17.31
N VAL A 124 -12.31 -0.27 16.47
CA VAL A 124 -13.79 -0.34 16.45
C VAL A 124 -14.26 -1.75 16.06
N ALA A 125 -13.62 -2.38 15.07
CA ALA A 125 -13.92 -3.75 14.69
C ALA A 125 -13.57 -4.77 15.79
N ALA A 126 -12.44 -4.61 16.46
CA ALA A 126 -12.07 -5.48 17.59
C ALA A 126 -13.05 -5.30 18.76
N ALA A 127 -13.44 -4.07 19.06
CA ALA A 127 -14.42 -3.77 20.11
C ALA A 127 -15.81 -4.33 19.80
N SER A 128 -16.21 -4.41 18.53
CA SER A 128 -17.51 -5.01 18.13
C SER A 128 -17.53 -6.53 18.22
N VAL A 129 -16.37 -7.19 18.15
CA VAL A 129 -16.22 -8.65 18.30
C VAL A 129 -16.07 -9.07 19.76
N ALA A 130 -15.57 -8.19 20.63
CA ALA A 130 -15.32 -8.48 22.05
C ALA A 130 -16.55 -9.05 22.82
N PRO A 131 -17.79 -8.56 22.64
CA PRO A 131 -18.97 -9.12 23.30
C PRO A 131 -19.29 -10.56 22.86
N LEU A 132 -19.06 -10.90 21.59
CA LEU A 132 -19.26 -12.25 21.05
C LEU A 132 -18.25 -13.24 21.62
N LEU A 133 -16.99 -12.82 21.80
CA LEU A 133 -15.94 -13.65 22.41
C LEU A 133 -16.13 -13.79 23.93
N GLY A 134 -16.60 -12.73 24.60
CA GLY A 134 -16.94 -12.76 26.02
C GLY A 134 -18.17 -13.60 26.36
N ALA A 135 -19.10 -13.77 25.41
CA ALA A 135 -20.30 -14.60 25.56
C ALA A 135 -20.05 -16.12 25.41
N LEU A 136 -18.94 -16.53 24.76
CA LEU A 136 -18.55 -17.93 24.58
C LEU A 136 -18.27 -18.70 25.89
N PRO A 137 -17.52 -18.14 26.87
CA PRO A 137 -17.28 -18.81 28.16
C PRO A 137 -18.49 -18.77 29.10
N SER A 138 -19.45 -17.87 28.89
CA SER A 138 -20.65 -17.70 29.72
C SER A 138 -21.90 -18.37 29.14
N LEU A 139 -21.76 -19.59 28.61
CA LEU A 139 -22.88 -20.47 28.24
C LEU A 139 -23.26 -21.47 29.37
N PRO A 140 -23.67 -21.06 30.60
CA PRO A 140 -24.40 -21.96 31.48
C PRO A 140 -25.89 -21.99 31.14
N GLN A 141 -26.51 -23.13 31.45
CA GLN A 141 -27.83 -23.62 31.09
C GLN A 141 -29.03 -22.80 31.66
N GLY A 142 -29.13 -21.51 31.38
CA GLY A 142 -30.33 -20.73 31.76
C GLY A 142 -31.51 -20.88 30.77
N PRO A 143 -32.70 -20.32 31.10
CA PRO A 143 -33.92 -20.36 30.27
C PRO A 143 -33.77 -19.96 28.78
N ALA A 144 -34.72 -20.27 27.90
CA ALA A 144 -34.54 -19.94 26.47
C ALA A 144 -34.60 -18.42 26.18
N ALA A 145 -35.37 -17.66 26.96
CA ALA A 145 -35.72 -16.26 26.68
C ALA A 145 -34.56 -15.25 26.88
N TRP A 146 -33.79 -15.34 27.97
CA TRP A 146 -32.62 -14.49 28.20
C TRP A 146 -31.51 -14.74 27.17
N ARG A 147 -31.40 -15.97 26.62
CA ARG A 147 -30.44 -16.30 25.56
C ARG A 147 -30.77 -15.62 24.24
N THR A 148 -32.04 -15.53 23.87
CA THR A 148 -32.47 -14.80 22.68
C THR A 148 -32.21 -13.30 22.80
N GLU A 149 -32.49 -12.69 23.94
CA GLU A 149 -32.32 -11.25 24.17
C GLU A 149 -30.83 -10.83 24.26
N LEU A 150 -29.98 -11.62 24.96
CA LEU A 150 -28.53 -11.44 24.98
C LEU A 150 -27.90 -11.65 23.59
N ARG A 151 -28.41 -12.60 22.81
CA ARG A 151 -27.92 -12.87 21.47
C ARG A 151 -28.33 -11.78 20.48
N GLU A 152 -29.55 -11.26 20.59
CA GLU A 152 -30.03 -10.15 19.75
C GLU A 152 -29.27 -8.85 20.05
N THR A 153 -29.08 -8.51 21.33
CA THR A 153 -28.31 -7.31 21.72
C THR A 153 -26.83 -7.42 21.33
N ALA A 154 -26.19 -8.57 21.52
CA ALA A 154 -24.81 -8.81 21.08
C ALA A 154 -24.68 -8.79 19.55
N LEU A 155 -25.67 -9.33 18.82
CA LEU A 155 -25.68 -9.32 17.36
C LEU A 155 -25.91 -7.92 16.80
N LEU A 156 -26.80 -7.12 17.41
CA LEU A 156 -26.98 -5.72 17.06
C LEU A 156 -25.71 -4.90 17.30
N GLN A 157 -25.05 -5.07 18.46
CA GLN A 157 -23.77 -4.39 18.76
C GLN A 157 -22.65 -4.79 17.79
N PHE A 158 -22.59 -6.07 17.42
CA PHE A 158 -21.65 -6.56 16.42
C PHE A 158 -21.90 -5.92 15.05
N VAL A 159 -23.15 -5.96 14.56
CA VAL A 159 -23.52 -5.39 13.26
C VAL A 159 -23.30 -3.88 13.24
N SER A 160 -23.77 -3.16 14.25
CA SER A 160 -23.59 -1.70 14.34
C SER A 160 -22.11 -1.33 14.43
N GLY A 161 -21.33 -2.09 15.19
CA GLY A 161 -19.89 -1.87 15.33
C GLY A 161 -19.13 -2.17 14.05
N LEU A 162 -19.53 -3.21 13.30
CA LEU A 162 -18.92 -3.54 12.01
C LEU A 162 -19.27 -2.51 10.93
N ILE A 163 -20.51 -2.00 10.91
CA ILE A 163 -20.90 -0.86 10.06
C ILE A 163 -20.08 0.38 10.44
N GLY A 164 -19.92 0.67 11.73
CA GLY A 164 -19.09 1.76 12.22
C GLY A 164 -17.63 1.63 11.77
N ALA A 165 -17.04 0.45 11.94
CA ALA A 165 -15.68 0.17 11.49
C ALA A 165 -15.54 0.33 9.97
N LEU A 166 -16.52 -0.14 9.19
CA LEU A 166 -16.55 0.02 7.73
C LEU A 166 -16.61 1.49 7.32
N LEU A 167 -17.44 2.30 7.97
CA LEU A 167 -17.52 3.74 7.70
C LEU A 167 -16.18 4.43 7.98
N VAL A 168 -15.55 4.14 9.12
CA VAL A 168 -14.23 4.69 9.45
C VAL A 168 -13.18 4.22 8.43
N PHE A 169 -13.24 2.96 7.99
CA PHE A 169 -12.36 2.43 6.95
C PHE A 169 -12.54 3.15 5.61
N VAL A 170 -13.78 3.47 5.21
CA VAL A 170 -14.04 4.27 3.99
C VAL A 170 -13.40 5.66 4.11
N ILE A 171 -13.52 6.32 5.27
CA ILE A 171 -12.86 7.62 5.49
C ILE A 171 -11.33 7.46 5.46
N ALA A 172 -10.79 6.38 6.02
CA ALA A 172 -9.36 6.07 5.94
C ALA A 172 -8.90 5.89 4.48
N ALA A 173 -9.71 5.22 3.64
CA ALA A 173 -9.44 5.03 2.22
C ALA A 173 -9.47 6.36 1.45
N ILE A 174 -10.40 7.26 1.76
CA ILE A 174 -10.44 8.62 1.19
C ILE A 174 -9.18 9.40 1.58
N ALA A 175 -8.75 9.33 2.84
CA ALA A 175 -7.52 9.98 3.28
C ALA A 175 -6.27 9.39 2.57
N ALA A 176 -6.23 8.07 2.39
CA ALA A 176 -5.16 7.40 1.66
C ALA A 176 -5.14 7.85 0.19
N PHE A 177 -6.31 8.01 -0.43
CA PHE A 177 -6.45 8.54 -1.78
C PHE A 177 -5.90 9.96 -1.91
N VAL A 178 -6.15 10.85 -0.94
CA VAL A 178 -5.53 12.19 -0.90
C VAL A 178 -4.00 12.08 -0.83
N GLY A 179 -3.48 11.14 -0.04
CA GLY A 179 -2.04 10.86 0.03
C GLY A 179 -1.46 10.44 -1.31
N TRP A 180 -2.15 9.53 -2.01
CA TRP A 180 -1.81 9.03 -3.33
C TRP A 180 -1.87 10.12 -4.42
N VAL A 181 -2.86 11.01 -4.38
CA VAL A 181 -2.90 12.18 -5.28
C VAL A 181 -1.66 13.06 -5.07
N GLY A 182 -1.24 13.24 -3.82
CA GLY A 182 0.00 13.95 -3.49
C GLY A 182 1.25 13.30 -4.12
N GLU A 183 1.33 11.97 -4.13
CA GLU A 183 2.41 11.22 -4.81
C GLU A 183 2.39 11.47 -6.32
N VAL A 184 1.22 11.33 -6.96
CA VAL A 184 1.06 11.54 -8.42
C VAL A 184 1.47 12.96 -8.81
N MET A 185 0.99 13.97 -8.09
CA MET A 185 1.35 15.36 -8.33
C MET A 185 2.86 15.59 -8.14
N LEU A 186 3.45 15.01 -7.09
CA LEU A 186 4.88 15.11 -6.83
C LEU A 186 5.69 14.59 -8.03
N LEU A 187 5.29 13.48 -8.64
CA LEU A 187 5.97 12.88 -9.78
C LEU A 187 5.86 13.74 -11.05
N PHE A 188 4.69 14.30 -11.35
CA PHE A 188 4.53 15.23 -12.47
C PHE A 188 5.42 16.47 -12.30
N GLU A 189 5.40 17.07 -11.12
CA GLU A 189 6.22 18.25 -10.83
C GLU A 189 7.72 17.90 -10.85
N LEU A 190 8.11 16.74 -10.31
CA LEU A 190 9.49 16.29 -10.35
C LEU A 190 9.97 16.07 -11.79
N SER A 191 9.12 15.54 -12.67
CA SER A 191 9.41 15.42 -14.11
C SER A 191 9.65 16.79 -14.75
N SER A 192 8.77 17.75 -14.47
CA SER A 192 8.87 19.14 -14.97
C SER A 192 10.18 19.81 -14.53
N GLN A 193 10.57 19.63 -13.26
CA GLN A 193 11.77 20.26 -12.69
C GLN A 193 13.08 19.59 -13.10
N THR A 194 13.07 18.29 -13.41
CA THR A 194 14.29 17.52 -13.74
C THR A 194 14.47 17.26 -15.23
N GLY A 195 13.43 17.45 -16.05
CA GLY A 195 13.42 17.05 -17.46
C GLY A 195 13.37 15.53 -17.69
N ILE A 196 13.24 14.73 -16.62
CA ILE A 196 13.18 13.27 -16.71
C ILE A 196 11.73 12.84 -16.89
N GLU A 197 11.38 12.46 -18.12
CA GLU A 197 10.02 12.05 -18.49
C GLU A 197 9.55 10.81 -17.74
N GLY A 198 10.47 9.95 -17.29
CA GLY A 198 10.10 8.72 -16.59
C GLY A 198 9.30 8.95 -15.31
N PHE A 199 9.47 10.08 -14.59
CA PHE A 199 8.60 10.40 -13.45
C PHE A 199 7.15 10.65 -13.88
N LYS A 200 6.94 11.36 -14.99
CA LYS A 200 5.61 11.56 -15.59
C LYS A 200 5.02 10.23 -16.07
N THR A 201 5.81 9.37 -16.70
CA THR A 201 5.37 8.03 -17.13
C THR A 201 4.94 7.18 -15.93
N ALA A 202 5.71 7.19 -14.83
CA ALA A 202 5.33 6.48 -13.60
C ALA A 202 3.99 7.01 -13.04
N ALA A 203 3.79 8.33 -13.02
CA ALA A 203 2.53 8.94 -12.57
C ALA A 203 1.33 8.49 -13.43
N ILE A 204 1.49 8.45 -14.75
CA ILE A 204 0.45 7.97 -15.68
C ILE A 204 0.13 6.50 -15.43
N LEU A 205 1.15 5.66 -15.24
CA LEU A 205 0.96 4.24 -14.93
C LEU A 205 0.23 4.03 -13.60
N LEU A 206 0.51 4.85 -12.59
CA LEU A 206 -0.25 4.85 -11.33
C LEU A 206 -1.73 5.19 -11.59
N ILE A 207 -2.02 6.24 -12.36
CA ILE A 207 -3.42 6.61 -12.71
C ILE A 207 -4.11 5.46 -13.45
N LEU A 208 -3.45 4.85 -14.43
CA LEU A 208 -4.00 3.72 -15.18
C LEU A 208 -4.24 2.50 -14.29
N SER A 209 -3.35 2.24 -13.32
CA SER A 209 -3.53 1.16 -12.33
C SER A 209 -4.80 1.38 -11.48
N LEU A 210 -5.07 2.63 -11.08
CA LEU A 210 -6.28 2.99 -10.36
C LEU A 210 -7.53 2.83 -11.25
N VAL A 211 -7.53 3.38 -12.47
CA VAL A 211 -8.69 3.29 -13.38
C VAL A 211 -9.01 1.83 -13.73
N SER A 212 -7.98 1.01 -14.00
CA SER A 212 -8.16 -0.42 -14.28
C SER A 212 -8.76 -1.18 -13.09
N SER A 213 -8.46 -0.77 -11.85
CA SER A 213 -9.06 -1.38 -10.65
C SER A 213 -10.59 -1.18 -10.55
N PHE A 214 -11.14 -0.10 -11.14
CA PHE A 214 -12.58 0.10 -11.23
C PHE A 214 -13.24 -0.75 -12.32
N VAL A 215 -12.53 -1.03 -13.41
CA VAL A 215 -13.03 -1.88 -14.50
C VAL A 215 -13.19 -3.34 -14.04
N SER A 216 -12.41 -3.78 -13.04
CA SER A 216 -12.54 -5.11 -12.41
C SER A 216 -13.87 -5.38 -11.72
N VAL A 217 -14.70 -4.36 -11.46
CA VAL A 217 -16.03 -4.52 -10.85
C VAL A 217 -17.04 -5.12 -11.85
N VAL A 218 -16.69 -5.18 -13.14
CA VAL A 218 -17.49 -5.85 -14.16
C VAL A 218 -17.31 -7.37 -14.08
N PRO A 219 -18.38 -8.15 -13.80
CA PRO A 219 -18.29 -9.57 -13.44
C PRO A 219 -17.64 -10.49 -14.49
N TYR A 220 -17.53 -10.05 -15.75
CA TYR A 220 -16.93 -10.85 -16.83
C TYR A 220 -15.40 -10.65 -17.00
N ILE A 221 -14.76 -9.74 -16.24
CA ILE A 221 -13.30 -9.43 -16.33
C ILE A 221 -12.59 -9.66 -14.98
N LEU A 222 -13.19 -10.46 -14.09
CA LEU A 222 -12.73 -10.62 -12.69
C LEU A 222 -11.31 -11.18 -12.54
N PHE A 223 -10.76 -11.88 -13.53
CA PHE A 223 -9.41 -12.46 -13.45
C PHE A 223 -8.32 -11.61 -14.12
N VAL A 224 -8.63 -10.89 -15.21
CA VAL A 224 -7.62 -10.14 -16.00
C VAL A 224 -7.40 -8.73 -15.43
N ALA A 225 -8.46 -8.05 -15.03
CA ALA A 225 -8.40 -6.67 -14.54
C ALA A 225 -7.57 -6.46 -13.26
N PRO A 226 -7.65 -7.32 -12.20
CA PRO A 226 -6.81 -7.12 -11.01
C PRO A 226 -5.33 -7.39 -11.27
N LEU A 227 -5.02 -8.36 -12.14
CA LEU A 227 -3.64 -8.62 -12.58
C LEU A 227 -3.07 -7.46 -13.41
N LEU A 228 -3.89 -6.84 -14.27
CA LEU A 228 -3.49 -5.67 -15.03
C LEU A 228 -3.19 -4.47 -14.13
N SER A 229 -4.05 -4.20 -13.14
CA SER A 229 -3.82 -3.12 -12.17
C SER A 229 -2.51 -3.34 -11.41
N ALA A 230 -2.27 -4.56 -10.91
CA ALA A 230 -1.01 -4.91 -10.24
C ALA A 230 0.21 -4.76 -11.16
N ALA A 231 0.12 -5.20 -12.42
CA ALA A 231 1.20 -5.08 -13.39
C ALA A 231 1.54 -3.61 -13.71
N LEU A 232 0.53 -2.76 -13.87
CA LEU A 232 0.71 -1.32 -14.09
C LEU A 232 1.38 -0.63 -12.90
N GLN A 233 0.99 -1.00 -11.69
CA GLN A 233 1.60 -0.45 -10.47
C GLN A 233 3.06 -0.92 -10.32
N ILE A 234 3.37 -2.19 -10.60
CA ILE A 234 4.75 -2.69 -10.63
C ILE A 234 5.57 -1.92 -11.68
N ALA A 235 5.04 -1.75 -12.89
CA ALA A 235 5.70 -1.01 -13.94
C ALA A 235 5.96 0.44 -13.53
N ALA A 236 5.01 1.10 -12.87
CA ALA A 236 5.19 2.46 -12.35
C ALA A 236 6.36 2.55 -11.36
N LEU A 237 6.47 1.58 -10.44
CA LEU A 237 7.55 1.53 -9.46
C LEU A 237 8.91 1.26 -10.12
N VAL A 238 8.99 0.37 -11.11
CA VAL A 238 10.22 0.12 -11.88
C VAL A 238 10.67 1.40 -12.58
N VAL A 239 9.77 2.08 -13.29
CA VAL A 239 10.07 3.33 -13.99
C VAL A 239 10.50 4.42 -13.00
N MET A 240 9.85 4.52 -11.84
CA MET A 240 10.22 5.47 -10.79
C MET A 240 11.62 5.20 -10.23
N ARG A 241 11.98 3.92 -10.00
CA ARG A 241 13.31 3.51 -9.57
C ARG A 241 14.38 3.90 -10.59
N GLU A 242 14.15 3.57 -11.86
CA GLU A 242 15.09 3.89 -12.94
C GLU A 242 15.25 5.39 -13.15
N SER A 243 14.15 6.14 -13.11
CA SER A 243 14.16 7.60 -13.23
C SER A 243 14.93 8.25 -12.07
N SER A 244 14.73 7.75 -10.85
CA SER A 244 15.49 8.20 -9.67
C SER A 244 16.98 7.88 -9.80
N LEU A 245 17.33 6.72 -10.35
CA LEU A 245 18.73 6.35 -10.62
C LEU A 245 19.37 7.27 -11.66
N ARG A 246 18.69 7.51 -12.79
CA ARG A 246 19.16 8.43 -13.84
C ARG A 246 19.36 9.85 -13.30
N ALA A 247 18.46 10.30 -12.43
CA ALA A 247 18.54 11.60 -11.78
C ALA A 247 19.70 11.74 -10.78
N LEU A 248 20.22 10.61 -10.27
CA LEU A 248 21.34 10.55 -9.32
C LEU A 248 22.69 10.41 -10.00
N THR A 249 22.74 9.90 -11.23
CA THR A 249 23.97 9.79 -12.02
C THR A 249 24.27 11.12 -12.71
N PRO A 250 25.47 11.72 -12.55
CA PRO A 250 25.86 12.87 -13.34
C PRO A 250 25.91 12.47 -14.82
N SER A 251 25.22 13.22 -15.69
CA SER A 251 25.34 13.01 -17.14
C SER A 251 26.80 13.12 -17.56
N PRO A 252 27.30 12.25 -18.46
CA PRO A 252 28.63 12.45 -19.03
C PRO A 252 28.68 13.81 -19.75
N PRO A 253 29.81 14.53 -19.69
CA PRO A 253 29.96 15.76 -20.45
C PRO A 253 29.74 15.46 -21.94
N PRO A 254 29.09 16.37 -22.69
CA PRO A 254 28.87 16.16 -24.11
C PRO A 254 30.22 15.92 -24.82
N PRO A 255 30.30 14.95 -25.75
CA PRO A 255 31.51 14.70 -26.52
C PRO A 255 31.81 15.95 -27.35
N GLY A 256 32.78 16.77 -26.90
CA GLY A 256 33.15 18.02 -27.55
C GLY A 256 33.38 19.22 -26.63
N ALA A 257 33.18 19.11 -25.32
CA ALA A 257 33.61 20.15 -24.38
C ALA A 257 35.15 20.16 -24.26
N VAL A 258 35.81 20.79 -25.23
CA VAL A 258 37.23 21.15 -25.16
C VAL A 258 37.42 22.06 -23.95
N PRO A 259 38.45 21.85 -23.09
CA PRO A 259 38.80 22.81 -22.06
C PRO A 259 39.21 24.10 -22.75
N GLY A 260 38.40 25.14 -22.62
CA GLY A 260 38.73 26.49 -23.07
C GLY A 260 39.97 26.99 -22.31
N GLY A 261 41.14 26.80 -22.92
CA GLY A 261 42.38 27.42 -22.50
C GLY A 261 42.35 28.91 -22.82
N SER A 262 41.90 29.69 -21.83
CA SER A 262 42.39 31.02 -21.47
C SER A 262 43.38 31.66 -22.47
N GLY A 263 42.90 32.64 -23.25
CA GLY A 263 43.79 33.66 -23.79
C GLY A 263 44.38 34.47 -22.64
N SER A 264 45.71 34.50 -22.54
CA SER A 264 46.44 35.51 -21.77
C SER A 264 47.08 36.50 -22.74
N ILE A 265 46.49 37.69 -22.83
CA ILE A 265 47.18 38.90 -23.27
C ILE A 265 48.07 39.33 -22.11
N THR A 266 49.39 39.35 -22.30
CA THR A 266 50.31 40.25 -21.59
C THR A 266 51.60 40.39 -22.37
N GLN A 267 51.83 41.63 -22.82
CA GLN A 267 53.07 42.32 -23.22
C GLN A 267 53.86 41.80 -24.42
#